data_AF-A0A9N8WPD0-F1
#
_entry.id   AF-A0A9N8WPD0-F1
#
_cell.length_a   1.000
_cell.length_b   1.000
_cell.length_c   1.000
_cell.angle_alpha   90.00
_cell.angle_beta   90.00
_cell.angle_gamma   90.00
#
_symmetry.space_group_name_H-M   'P 1'
#
loop_
_entity.id
_entity.type
_entity.pdbx_description
1 polymer ?
#
loop_
_entity_poly.entity_id
_entity_poly.type
_entity_poly.pdbx_seq_one_letter_code
_entity_poly.pdbx_strand_id
1 'polypeptide(L)'
;MTSSDLIHKKFHDILLKKITHNKDPIVASNCVKILQKVVDNILSNPDVPKYRSLPSENARLRRDVCEVDGGLDFLFALGFKKKVVSFKESFTLENDRMDTNKLKIAQSLLNEFHQKAEARRETADRMMQKEKIEAKAYEERVKREVEEDWDNRRRRSILANQRREHREQKKKEEEEDKLQEEHERPEMEGLVPMEGYN
;
A
#
# COMPACT_ATOMS: atom_id res chain seq x y z
N MET A 1 8.27 12.18 45.82
CA MET A 1 7.59 12.48 44.53
C MET A 1 6.60 13.60 44.79
N THR A 2 6.65 14.66 44.00
CA THR A 2 5.68 15.76 44.08
C THR A 2 4.35 15.34 43.44
N SER A 3 3.25 16.04 43.75
CA SER A 3 1.94 15.79 43.13
C SER A 3 1.99 15.88 41.59
N SER A 4 2.82 16.79 41.07
CA SER A 4 3.09 16.95 39.63
C SER A 4 3.71 15.70 39.01
N ASP A 5 4.69 15.08 39.68
CA ASP A 5 5.38 13.87 39.18
C ASP A 5 4.42 12.69 39.06
N LEU A 6 3.46 12.57 39.99
CA LEU A 6 2.46 11.51 39.99
C LEU A 6 1.49 11.67 38.81
N ILE A 7 1.06 12.91 38.54
CA ILE A 7 0.21 13.25 37.39
C ILE A 7 0.95 12.96 36.08
N HIS A 8 2.19 13.42 35.97
CA HIS A 8 3.03 13.18 34.82
C HIS A 8 3.20 11.69 34.55
N LYS A 9 3.57 10.91 35.57
CA LYS A 9 3.73 9.45 35.47
C LYS A 9 2.43 8.78 35.02
N LYS A 10 1.28 9.19 35.56
CA LYS A 10 -0.02 8.64 35.17
C LYS A 10 -0.33 8.88 33.70
N PHE A 11 -0.15 10.10 33.20
CA PHE A 11 -0.36 10.41 31.78
C PHE A 11 0.62 9.69 30.88
N HIS A 12 1.89 9.67 31.27
CA HIS A 12 2.93 8.95 30.55
C HIS A 12 2.63 7.46 30.45
N ASP A 13 2.20 6.82 31.54
CA ASP A 13 1.83 5.41 31.55
C ASP A 13 0.64 5.11 30.60
N ILE A 14 -0.38 5.98 30.58
CA ILE A 14 -1.52 5.83 29.65
C ILE A 14 -1.05 5.98 28.20
N LEU A 15 -0.29 7.04 27.89
CA LEU A 15 0.20 7.30 26.54
C LEU A 15 1.15 6.22 26.04
N LEU A 16 2.11 5.81 26.87
CA LEU A 16 3.10 4.81 26.51
C LEU A 16 2.48 3.43 26.42
N LYS A 17 1.81 2.95 27.48
CA LYS A 17 1.40 1.55 27.60
C LYS A 17 0.09 1.24 26.87
N LYS A 18 -0.86 2.18 26.84
CA LYS A 18 -2.20 1.92 26.27
C LYS A 18 -2.39 2.46 24.86
N ILE A 19 -1.83 3.65 24.58
CA ILE A 19 -2.04 4.32 23.30
C ILE A 19 -0.96 3.95 22.27
N THR A 20 0.33 3.93 22.66
CA THR A 20 1.43 3.80 21.69
C THR A 20 2.15 2.44 21.65
N HIS A 21 1.96 1.56 22.64
CA HIS A 21 2.74 0.31 22.75
C HIS A 21 2.40 -0.73 21.67
N ASN A 22 1.11 -0.97 21.40
CA ASN A 22 0.64 -2.12 20.58
C ASN A 22 -0.34 -1.72 19.47
N LYS A 23 -0.38 -0.44 19.09
CA LYS A 23 -1.33 0.05 18.08
C LYS A 23 -0.63 0.47 16.81
N ASP A 24 -1.39 0.36 15.72
CA ASP A 24 -1.03 0.92 14.43
C ASP A 24 -0.55 2.38 14.62
N PRO A 25 0.65 2.74 14.10
CA PRO A 25 1.22 4.08 14.26
C PRO A 25 0.28 5.22 13.84
N ILE A 26 -0.57 4.97 12.84
CA ILE A 26 -1.55 5.93 12.33
C ILE A 26 -2.67 6.14 13.35
N VAL A 27 -3.19 5.05 13.92
CA VAL A 27 -4.23 5.11 14.97
C VAL A 27 -3.71 5.82 16.22
N ALA A 28 -2.50 5.46 16.67
CA ALA A 28 -1.86 6.10 17.81
C ALA A 28 -1.64 7.60 17.57
N SER A 29 -1.11 7.98 16.40
CA SER A 29 -0.89 9.40 16.07
C SER A 29 -2.19 10.20 16.03
N ASN A 30 -3.24 9.65 15.40
CA ASN A 30 -4.55 10.30 15.32
C ASN A 30 -5.15 10.54 16.71
N CYS A 31 -5.07 9.54 17.61
CA CYS A 31 -5.54 9.68 18.98
C CYS A 31 -4.82 10.80 19.72
N VAL A 32 -3.47 10.77 19.71
CA VAL A 32 -2.65 11.78 20.38
C VAL A 32 -2.93 13.17 19.83
N LYS A 33 -3.08 13.30 18.50
CA LYS A 33 -3.40 14.57 17.82
C LYS A 33 -4.76 15.14 18.25
N ILE A 34 -5.77 14.30 18.42
CA ILE A 34 -7.09 14.77 18.89
C ILE A 34 -7.04 15.18 20.35
N LEU A 35 -6.40 14.38 21.21
CA LEU A 35 -6.22 14.72 22.62
C LEU A 35 -5.45 16.03 22.79
N GLN A 36 -4.37 16.22 22.03
CA GLN A 36 -3.60 17.46 22.00
C GLN A 36 -4.49 18.65 21.62
N LYS A 37 -5.26 18.54 20.53
CA LYS A 37 -6.17 19.60 20.09
C LYS A 37 -7.24 19.93 21.13
N VAL A 38 -7.75 18.94 21.85
CA VAL A 38 -8.71 19.15 22.95
C VAL A 38 -8.05 19.97 24.07
N VAL A 39 -6.85 19.56 24.52
CA VAL A 39 -6.12 20.26 25.59
C VAL A 39 -5.73 21.68 25.17
N ASP A 40 -5.22 21.85 23.95
CA ASP A 40 -4.84 23.15 23.38
C ASP A 40 -6.03 24.11 23.33
N ASN A 41 -7.19 23.65 22.83
CA ASN A 41 -8.38 24.49 22.75
C ASN A 41 -8.85 24.97 24.13
N ILE A 42 -8.76 24.11 25.15
CA ILE A 42 -9.13 24.44 26.54
C ILE A 42 -8.13 25.42 27.14
N LEU A 43 -6.83 25.20 26.96
CA LEU A 43 -5.79 26.09 27.47
C LEU A 43 -5.81 27.47 26.78
N SER A 44 -6.09 27.52 25.49
CA SER A 44 -6.19 28.78 24.74
C SER A 44 -7.48 29.55 25.04
N ASN A 45 -8.57 28.84 25.36
CA ASN A 45 -9.89 29.45 25.56
C ASN A 45 -10.60 28.84 26.80
N PRO A 46 -10.09 29.06 28.02
CA PRO A 46 -10.60 28.40 29.23
C PRO A 46 -12.06 28.76 29.54
N ASP A 47 -12.45 30.01 29.28
CA ASP A 47 -13.79 30.51 29.61
C ASP A 47 -14.87 29.99 28.67
N VAL A 48 -14.52 29.52 27.48
CA VAL A 48 -15.47 29.08 26.46
C VAL A 48 -15.96 27.65 26.75
N PRO A 49 -17.21 27.45 27.21
CA PRO A 49 -17.68 26.14 27.68
C PRO A 49 -17.75 25.10 26.57
N LYS A 50 -17.88 25.53 25.30
CA LYS A 50 -17.93 24.66 24.13
C LYS A 50 -16.68 23.80 23.98
N TYR A 51 -15.49 24.29 24.34
CA TYR A 51 -14.25 23.50 24.26
C TYR A 51 -14.11 22.49 25.40
N ARG A 52 -14.87 22.69 26.49
CA ARG A 52 -14.92 21.79 27.65
C ARG A 52 -16.02 20.73 27.53
N SER A 53 -16.82 20.76 26.47
CA SER A 53 -17.86 19.76 26.19
C SER A 53 -17.60 19.06 24.87
N LEU A 54 -17.41 17.74 24.93
CA LEU A 54 -17.08 16.89 23.79
C LEU A 54 -18.25 15.92 23.54
N PRO A 55 -19.09 16.17 22.52
CA PRO A 55 -20.19 15.28 22.19
C PRO A 55 -19.68 13.89 21.78
N SER A 56 -20.20 12.82 22.40
CA SER A 56 -19.79 11.45 22.09
C SER A 56 -20.21 11.01 20.68
N GLU A 57 -21.20 11.67 20.08
CA GLU A 57 -21.64 11.45 18.70
C GLU A 57 -20.62 11.92 17.64
N ASN A 58 -19.65 12.77 18.01
CA ASN A 58 -18.66 13.23 17.07
C ASN A 58 -17.85 12.03 16.55
N ALA A 59 -18.06 11.69 15.27
CA ALA A 59 -17.48 10.51 14.65
C ALA A 59 -15.95 10.45 14.79
N ARG A 60 -15.29 11.61 14.72
CA ARG A 60 -13.84 11.70 14.86
C ARG A 60 -13.39 11.44 16.29
N LEU A 61 -14.06 12.02 17.28
CA LEU A 61 -13.78 11.77 18.69
C LEU A 61 -14.04 10.30 19.06
N ARG A 62 -15.15 9.73 18.55
CA ARG A 62 -15.52 8.35 18.81
C ARG A 62 -14.46 7.39 18.28
N ARG A 63 -14.15 7.48 16.99
CA ARG A 63 -13.19 6.61 16.32
C ARG A 63 -11.76 6.81 16.81
N ASP A 64 -11.31 8.06 16.93
CA ASP A 64 -9.89 8.34 17.18
C ASP A 64 -9.55 8.38 18.68
N VAL A 65 -10.52 8.46 19.60
CA VAL A 65 -10.27 8.54 21.05
C VAL A 65 -11.11 7.55 21.85
N CYS A 66 -12.41 7.43 21.60
CA CYS A 66 -13.28 6.60 22.44
C CYS A 66 -13.09 5.09 22.20
N GLU A 67 -12.91 4.70 20.94
CA GLU A 67 -12.64 3.31 20.52
C GLU A 67 -11.16 2.93 20.74
N VAL A 68 -10.30 3.91 20.96
CA VAL A 68 -8.88 3.71 21.22
C VAL A 68 -8.69 3.44 22.71
N ASP A 69 -8.33 2.20 23.07
CA ASP A 69 -7.83 1.85 24.41
C ASP A 69 -6.82 2.88 24.97
N GLY A 70 -7.05 3.31 26.21
CA GLY A 70 -6.34 4.41 26.87
C GLY A 70 -6.83 5.84 26.54
N GLY A 71 -7.59 6.04 25.46
CA GLY A 71 -8.09 7.37 25.07
C GLY A 71 -9.12 7.94 26.07
N LEU A 72 -10.12 7.13 26.44
CA LEU A 72 -11.08 7.50 27.50
C LEU A 72 -10.40 7.66 28.86
N ASP A 73 -9.47 6.76 29.19
CA ASP A 73 -8.71 6.84 30.45
C ASP A 73 -7.95 8.15 30.57
N PHE A 74 -7.39 8.63 29.45
CA PHE A 74 -6.70 9.91 29.39
C PHE A 74 -7.66 11.08 29.65
N LEU A 75 -8.84 11.08 29.01
CA LEU A 75 -9.89 12.09 29.25
C LEU A 75 -10.35 12.08 30.72
N PHE A 76 -10.57 10.91 31.30
CA PHE A 76 -10.95 10.80 32.71
C PHE A 76 -9.83 11.23 33.65
N ALA A 77 -8.56 10.92 33.32
CA ALA A 77 -7.41 11.38 34.09
C ALA A 77 -7.24 12.91 34.04
N LEU A 78 -7.56 13.54 32.91
CA LEU A 78 -7.65 15.00 32.76
C LEU A 78 -8.75 15.61 33.64
N GLY A 79 -9.83 14.87 33.89
CA GLY A 79 -10.95 15.30 34.74
C GLY A 79 -12.29 15.40 34.02
N PHE A 80 -12.37 14.97 32.75
CA PHE A 80 -13.64 14.87 32.05
C PHE A 80 -14.56 13.86 32.73
N LYS A 81 -15.87 14.11 32.65
CA LYS A 81 -16.90 13.17 33.07
C LYS A 81 -17.91 12.95 31.97
N LYS A 82 -18.40 11.71 31.87
CA LYS A 82 -19.53 11.39 31.00
C LYS A 82 -20.80 11.99 31.59
N LYS A 83 -21.53 12.75 30.77
CA LYS A 83 -22.82 13.38 31.10
C LYS A 83 -23.78 13.24 29.93
N VAL A 84 -25.06 13.14 30.23
CA VAL A 84 -26.12 13.23 29.22
C VAL A 84 -26.56 14.69 29.14
N VAL A 85 -26.36 15.32 28.00
CA VAL A 85 -26.79 16.71 27.71
C VAL A 85 -27.75 16.63 26.54
N SER A 86 -28.99 17.11 26.73
CA SER A 86 -30.04 17.07 25.71
C SER A 86 -30.26 15.67 25.11
N PHE A 87 -30.37 14.66 25.98
CA PHE A 87 -30.53 13.24 25.62
C PHE A 87 -29.36 12.62 24.84
N LYS A 88 -28.21 13.30 24.77
CA LYS A 88 -27.00 12.82 24.10
C LYS A 88 -25.85 12.69 25.07
N GLU A 89 -25.07 11.62 24.94
CA GLU A 89 -23.86 11.45 25.74
C GLU A 89 -22.78 12.45 25.31
N SER A 90 -22.13 13.05 26.29
CA SER A 90 -21.04 14.01 26.11
C SER A 90 -20.02 13.87 27.24
N PHE A 91 -18.77 14.20 26.96
CA PHE A 91 -17.72 14.30 27.97
C PHE A 91 -17.54 15.78 28.34
N THR A 92 -17.74 16.13 29.60
CA THR A 92 -17.67 17.51 30.07
C THR A 92 -16.58 17.69 31.13
N LEU A 93 -15.80 18.77 31.02
CA LEU A 93 -14.87 19.25 32.03
C LEU A 93 -15.47 20.47 32.74
N GLU A 94 -15.87 20.30 34.00
CA GLU A 94 -16.39 21.39 34.83
C GLU A 94 -15.27 22.37 35.21
N ASN A 95 -15.59 23.66 35.37
CA ASN A 95 -14.61 24.69 35.73
C ASN A 95 -13.92 24.37 37.06
N ASP A 96 -14.68 23.93 38.06
CA ASP A 96 -14.15 23.61 39.40
C ASP A 96 -13.16 22.41 39.39
N ARG A 97 -13.18 21.62 38.32
CA ARG A 97 -12.29 20.47 38.12
C ARG A 97 -11.14 20.76 37.17
N MET A 98 -11.11 21.97 36.60
CA MET A 98 -10.11 22.37 35.64
C MET A 98 -8.82 22.73 36.36
N ASP A 99 -7.89 21.77 36.40
CA ASP A 99 -6.54 22.00 36.90
C ASP A 99 -5.63 22.41 35.74
N THR A 100 -5.31 23.70 35.67
CA THR A 100 -4.45 24.28 34.63
C THR A 100 -3.05 23.68 34.62
N ASN A 101 -2.50 23.31 35.78
CA ASN A 101 -1.18 22.69 35.86
C ASN A 101 -1.23 21.27 35.28
N LYS A 102 -2.26 20.50 35.62
CA LYS A 102 -2.51 19.18 35.02
C LYS A 102 -2.64 19.27 33.50
N LEU A 103 -3.38 20.27 32.98
CA LEU A 103 -3.54 20.48 31.54
C LEU A 103 -2.21 20.84 30.85
N LYS A 104 -1.37 21.69 31.46
CA LYS A 104 -0.04 22.02 30.93
C LYS A 104 0.90 20.81 30.91
N ILE A 105 0.90 19.98 31.95
CA ILE A 105 1.67 18.73 32.00
C ILE A 105 1.20 17.80 30.88
N ALA A 106 -0.12 17.64 30.73
CA ALA A 106 -0.70 16.83 29.66
C ALA A 106 -0.32 17.36 28.27
N GLN A 107 -0.37 18.68 28.05
CA GLN A 107 0.01 19.32 26.79
C GLN A 107 1.47 19.03 26.43
N SER A 108 2.39 19.21 27.38
CA SER A 108 3.82 18.95 27.18
C SER A 108 4.07 17.49 26.77
N LEU A 109 3.43 16.55 27.48
CA LEU A 109 3.53 15.12 27.17
C LEU A 109 2.91 14.79 25.80
N LEU A 110 1.73 15.32 25.51
CA LEU A 110 1.05 15.08 24.23
C LEU A 110 1.90 15.62 23.06
N ASN A 111 2.56 16.77 23.21
CA ASN A 111 3.47 17.30 22.19
C ASN A 111 4.65 16.35 21.92
N GLU A 112 5.30 15.85 22.97
CA GLU A 112 6.42 14.92 22.85
C GLU A 112 5.97 13.61 22.16
N PHE A 113 4.85 13.05 22.60
CA PHE A 113 4.29 11.82 22.02
C PHE A 113 3.78 12.04 20.60
N HIS A 114 3.25 13.21 20.27
CA HIS A 114 2.80 13.53 18.92
C HIS A 114 3.98 13.54 17.95
N GLN A 115 5.08 14.19 18.32
CA GLN A 115 6.31 14.20 17.51
C GLN A 115 6.86 12.79 17.30
N LYS A 116 6.91 11.98 18.35
CA LYS A 116 7.34 10.58 18.27
C LYS A 116 6.40 9.73 17.40
N ALA A 117 5.09 9.93 17.52
CA ALA A 117 4.09 9.18 16.76
C ALA A 117 4.09 9.56 15.27
N GLU A 118 4.21 10.85 14.93
CA GLU A 118 4.33 11.31 13.54
C GLU A 118 5.63 10.81 12.91
N ALA A 119 6.76 10.83 13.62
CA ALA A 119 8.00 10.25 13.11
C ALA A 119 7.85 8.75 12.77
N ARG A 120 7.20 7.98 13.65
CA ARG A 120 6.89 6.55 13.40
C ARG A 120 5.96 6.38 12.20
N ARG A 121 4.94 7.22 12.08
CA ARG A 121 4.01 7.19 10.95
C ARG A 121 4.73 7.48 9.64
N GLU A 122 5.56 8.53 9.58
CA GLU A 122 6.35 8.85 8.39
C GLU A 122 7.28 7.70 8.00
N THR A 123 7.93 7.05 8.97
CA THR A 123 8.77 5.89 8.67
C THR A 123 7.96 4.72 8.10
N ALA A 124 6.77 4.45 8.65
CA ALA A 124 5.89 3.40 8.16
C ALA A 124 5.37 3.71 6.74
N ASP A 125 4.96 4.95 6.49
CA ASP A 125 4.51 5.42 5.17
C ASP A 125 5.64 5.29 4.13
N ARG A 126 6.88 5.68 4.48
CA ARG A 126 8.04 5.54 3.59
C ARG A 126 8.36 4.08 3.26
N MET A 127 8.30 3.19 4.25
CA MET A 127 8.50 1.74 4.04
C MET A 127 7.43 1.17 3.11
N MET A 128 6.16 1.46 3.37
CA MET A 128 5.05 0.99 2.54
C MET A 128 5.13 1.50 1.09
N GLN A 129 5.52 2.77 0.90
CA GLN A 129 5.70 3.33 -0.44
C GLN A 129 6.85 2.67 -1.18
N LYS A 130 7.98 2.44 -0.50
CA LYS A 130 9.13 1.75 -1.08
C LYS A 130 8.77 0.33 -1.53
N GLU A 131 8.10 -0.44 -0.68
CA GLU A 131 7.62 -1.79 -1.02
C GLU A 131 6.68 -1.78 -2.24
N LYS A 132 5.75 -0.83 -2.31
CA LYS A 132 4.83 -0.68 -3.45
C LYS A 132 5.57 -0.35 -4.75
N ILE A 133 6.57 0.52 -4.68
CA ILE A 133 7.38 0.89 -5.85
C ILE A 133 8.20 -0.31 -6.33
N GLU A 134 8.82 -1.04 -5.41
CA GLU A 134 9.61 -2.24 -5.72
C GLU A 134 8.74 -3.36 -6.30
N ALA A 135 7.54 -3.58 -5.73
CA ALA A 135 6.59 -4.55 -6.25
C ALA A 135 6.14 -4.23 -7.68
N LYS A 136 5.84 -2.96 -7.96
CA LYS A 136 5.50 -2.51 -9.32
C LYS A 136 6.67 -2.64 -10.29
N ALA A 137 7.87 -2.24 -9.87
CA ALA A 137 9.07 -2.38 -10.69
C ALA A 137 9.38 -3.86 -11.01
N TYR A 138 9.15 -4.76 -10.06
CA TYR A 138 9.27 -6.20 -10.26
C TYR A 138 8.23 -6.72 -11.26
N GLU A 139 6.95 -6.36 -11.08
CA GLU A 139 5.87 -6.74 -11.99
C GLU A 139 6.14 -6.27 -13.42
N GLU A 140 6.58 -5.03 -13.60
CA GLU A 140 6.95 -4.47 -14.91
C GLU A 140 8.12 -5.20 -15.56
N ARG A 141 9.13 -5.60 -14.77
CA ARG A 141 10.27 -6.39 -15.27
C ARG A 141 9.82 -7.77 -15.75
N VAL A 142 9.05 -8.48 -14.95
CA VAL A 142 8.51 -9.81 -15.33
C VAL A 142 7.66 -9.70 -16.59
N LYS A 143 6.81 -8.67 -16.68
CA LYS A 143 5.99 -8.44 -17.87
C LYS A 143 6.84 -8.23 -19.13
N ARG A 144 7.91 -7.44 -19.04
CA ARG A 144 8.83 -7.19 -20.16
C ARG A 144 9.55 -8.47 -20.60
N GLU A 145 10.05 -9.26 -19.65
CA GLU A 145 10.72 -10.54 -19.95
C GLU A 145 9.78 -11.52 -20.64
N VAL A 146 8.51 -11.59 -20.20
CA VAL A 146 7.49 -12.42 -20.83
C VAL A 146 7.20 -11.94 -22.26
N GLU A 147 6.98 -10.64 -22.45
CA GLU A 147 6.71 -10.05 -23.77
C GLU A 147 7.87 -10.29 -24.76
N GLU A 148 9.11 -10.14 -24.31
CA GLU A 148 10.31 -10.45 -25.11
C GLU A 148 10.36 -11.93 -25.51
N ASP A 149 9.99 -12.86 -24.62
CA ASP A 149 9.93 -14.29 -24.95
C ASP A 149 8.84 -14.59 -25.99
N TRP A 150 7.66 -13.98 -25.87
CA TRP A 150 6.59 -14.09 -26.88
C TRP A 150 7.04 -13.59 -28.25
N ASP A 151 7.69 -12.43 -28.30
CA ASP A 151 8.22 -11.85 -29.54
C ASP A 151 9.30 -12.74 -30.16
N ASN A 152 10.21 -13.28 -29.34
CA ASN A 152 11.24 -14.18 -29.80
C ASN A 152 10.65 -15.49 -30.34
N ARG A 153 9.65 -16.08 -29.67
CA ARG A 153 8.92 -17.26 -30.18
C ARG A 153 8.22 -16.94 -31.49
N ARG A 154 7.57 -15.78 -31.60
CA ARG A 154 6.90 -15.33 -32.83
C ARG A 154 7.88 -15.19 -33.99
N ARG A 155 9.03 -14.50 -33.78
CA ARG A 155 10.08 -14.35 -34.80
C ARG A 155 10.64 -15.70 -35.25
N ARG A 156 10.92 -16.60 -34.30
CA ARG A 156 11.40 -17.96 -34.62
C ARG A 156 10.39 -18.75 -35.44
N SER A 157 9.10 -18.65 -35.10
CA SER A 157 8.02 -19.30 -35.85
C SER A 157 7.94 -18.79 -37.29
N ILE A 158 7.97 -17.47 -37.49
CA ILE A 158 7.95 -16.87 -38.84
C ILE A 158 9.15 -17.32 -39.67
N LEU A 159 10.36 -17.25 -39.12
CA LEU A 159 11.58 -17.69 -39.81
C LEU A 159 11.56 -19.20 -40.14
N ALA A 160 11.03 -20.02 -39.24
CA ALA A 160 10.90 -21.45 -39.47
C ALA A 160 9.91 -21.75 -40.61
N ASN A 161 8.79 -21.02 -40.67
CA ASN A 161 7.80 -21.15 -41.75
C ASN A 161 8.39 -20.71 -43.10
N GLN A 162 9.05 -19.55 -43.17
CA GLN A 162 9.72 -19.08 -44.39
C GLN A 162 10.76 -20.09 -44.91
N ARG A 163 11.53 -20.72 -44.01
CA ARG A 163 12.48 -21.78 -44.40
C ARG A 163 11.79 -23.03 -44.93
N ARG A 164 10.63 -23.40 -44.40
CA ARG A 164 9.83 -24.52 -44.91
C ARG A 164 9.29 -24.22 -46.31
N GLU A 165 8.69 -23.05 -46.49
CA GLU A 165 8.17 -22.58 -47.78
C GLU A 165 9.25 -22.55 -48.86
N HIS A 166 10.42 -21.97 -48.57
CA HIS A 166 11.54 -21.93 -49.51
C HIS A 166 12.08 -23.33 -49.86
N ARG A 167 12.06 -24.28 -48.91
CA ARG A 167 12.47 -25.67 -49.17
C ARG A 167 11.44 -26.40 -50.04
N GLU A 168 10.15 -26.12 -49.85
CA GLU A 168 9.07 -26.68 -50.66
C GLU A 168 9.08 -26.11 -52.08
N GLN A 169 9.33 -24.80 -52.24
CA GLN A 169 9.50 -24.18 -53.56
C GLN A 169 10.67 -24.78 -54.31
N LYS A 170 11.85 -24.89 -53.68
CA LYS A 170 13.01 -25.53 -54.31
C LYS A 170 12.75 -26.97 -54.74
N LYS A 171 12.04 -27.74 -53.92
CA LYS A 171 11.67 -29.11 -54.29
C LYS A 171 10.74 -29.15 -55.50
N LYS A 172 9.78 -28.23 -55.58
CA LYS A 172 8.87 -28.13 -56.73
C LYS A 172 9.62 -27.72 -58.00
N GLU A 173 10.51 -26.73 -57.91
CA GLU A 173 11.39 -26.32 -59.02
C GLU A 173 12.26 -27.51 -59.49
N GLU A 174 12.90 -28.23 -58.56
CA GLU A 174 13.70 -29.42 -58.90
C GLU A 174 12.87 -30.57 -59.50
N GLU A 175 11.60 -30.72 -59.12
CA GLU A 175 10.67 -31.71 -59.71
C GLU A 175 10.21 -31.28 -61.11
N GLU A 176 9.90 -30.00 -61.31
CA GLU A 176 9.54 -29.41 -62.61
C GLU A 176 10.70 -29.51 -63.61
N ASP A 177 11.93 -29.17 -63.19
CA ASP A 177 13.13 -29.30 -64.03
C ASP A 177 13.35 -30.76 -64.47
N LYS A 178 13.17 -31.73 -63.56
CA LYS A 178 13.29 -33.17 -63.89
C LYS A 178 12.20 -33.64 -64.87
N LEU A 179 10.97 -33.17 -64.68
CA LEU A 179 9.85 -33.49 -65.58
C LEU A 179 10.09 -32.91 -66.99
N GLN A 180 10.63 -31.69 -67.10
CA GLN A 180 11.03 -31.12 -68.40
C GLN A 180 12.18 -31.88 -69.04
N GLU A 181 13.21 -32.25 -68.26
CA GLU A 181 14.36 -33.01 -68.76
C GLU A 181 13.97 -34.44 -69.21
N GLU A 182 12.95 -35.04 -68.59
CA GLU A 182 12.38 -36.33 -69.00
C GLU A 182 11.49 -36.20 -70.25
N HIS A 183 10.75 -35.09 -70.40
CA HIS A 183 9.94 -34.82 -71.58
C HIS A 183 10.77 -34.42 -72.82
N GLU A 184 11.95 -33.85 -72.61
CA GLU A 184 12.91 -33.49 -73.66
C GLU A 184 13.84 -34.65 -74.07
N ARG A 185 13.76 -35.83 -73.42
CA ARG A 185 14.46 -37.04 -73.91
C ARG A 185 13.77 -37.57 -75.17
N PRO A 186 14.43 -37.55 -76.34
CA PRO A 186 13.89 -38.22 -77.51
C PRO A 186 13.80 -39.73 -77.27
N GLU A 187 12.65 -40.33 -77.57
CA GLU A 187 12.46 -41.78 -77.68
C GLU A 187 13.47 -42.34 -78.70
N MET A 188 14.63 -42.77 -78.22
CA MET A 188 15.55 -43.64 -78.97
C MET A 188 15.30 -45.08 -78.53
N GLU A 189 14.10 -45.59 -78.79
CA GLU A 189 13.81 -47.02 -78.74
C GLU A 189 13.38 -47.49 -80.13
N GLY A 190 14.21 -48.37 -80.73
CA GLY A 190 13.76 -49.27 -81.79
C GLY A 190 14.58 -49.29 -83.07
N LEU A 191 15.89 -49.58 -83.01
CA LEU A 191 16.59 -50.18 -84.15
C LEU A 191 17.53 -51.29 -83.63
N VAL A 192 16.96 -52.49 -83.55
CA VAL A 192 17.66 -53.76 -83.32
C VAL A 192 18.62 -53.99 -84.51
N PRO A 193 19.89 -54.36 -84.29
CA PRO A 193 20.78 -54.71 -85.39
C PRO A 193 20.32 -56.06 -85.98
N MET A 194 19.79 -56.02 -87.19
CA MET A 194 19.53 -57.23 -87.99
C MET A 194 20.88 -57.80 -88.43
N GLU A 195 21.20 -58.97 -87.88
CA GLU A 195 22.19 -59.90 -88.39
C GLU A 195 21.90 -60.25 -89.87
N GLY A 196 22.97 -60.40 -90.65
CA GLY A 196 22.96 -61.19 -91.89
C GLY A 196 23.34 -60.44 -93.16
N TYR A 197 24.54 -60.70 -93.70
CA TYR A 197 24.77 -61.69 -94.78
C TYR A 197 26.13 -61.46 -95.47
N ASN A 198 26.84 -62.58 -95.64
CA ASN A 198 28.01 -62.90 -96.48
C ASN A 198 29.40 -62.41 -96.04
#